data_AF-A0A6I2W249-F1
#
_entry.id   AF-A0A6I2W249-F1
#
_cell.length_a   1.000
_cell.length_b   1.000
_cell.length_c   1.000
_cell.angle_alpha   90.00
_cell.angle_beta   90.00
_cell.angle_gamma   90.00
#
_symmetry.space_group_name_H-M   'P 1'
#
loop_
_entity.id
_entity.type
_entity.pdbx_description
1 polymer ?
#
loop_
_entity_poly.entity_id
_entity_poly.type
_entity_poly.pdbx_seq_one_letter_code
_entity_poly.pdbx_strand_id
1 'polypeptide(L)'
;MVLLKWMISAVAAIALMFAALPSQAAATIDTQYVEGTDEAAALYNPLVVNQLDLQMPQSTIDGLNGSTNYWGNEGPYLPATLSGVVNGVPFAAMEVGVHLKGAWGSWRNIYGKSGFKVKIDFKNKNASLYGVTKLTLNNMVQDHSSVHESMAYRLFRSVGVPTSRTGYATVRVNGQSYGLYLNLETVDTKLLNRWGITPTHIYKGGVPNFPDLYSGDIYKYQISQGSLTDTSDLLALTRIVDQGNGPNWFSRMSAVADLEEMTLDWAGEKFTGHWDGYVNNHNNFFVISRQDGKFIMLPAGMDQTWNGGLDYNNGATLISQCLNDTQCLALYRQALVKVIHSASELNLVQMNRNVSAAIDSALRADTRKEFGNGEISGGQSASRNFITNQISSGLQMIAPYDATLKTFTAEGFEQVAVKDTLTVPYVTSSIQVTGRAYSANATVTPTEVTALKVGLNQLQLTVHIGAASKNFQVKVVRRGLYTKTANVVFATGKSALNSVAMKAVKALAASAKDGQNAVLTVKMQRPANMTSKNAASLLRARYAGIQTALNNAGITPTAVTLVITTVKGTNTLALSIKFER
;
A
#
# COMPACT_ATOMS: atom_id res chain seq x y z
N MET A 1 -71.72 9.55 -48.68
CA MET A 1 -70.54 10.27 -49.22
C MET A 1 -70.14 11.30 -48.17
N VAL A 2 -69.04 11.08 -47.42
CA VAL A 2 -67.71 11.76 -47.59
C VAL A 2 -67.74 13.11 -46.84
N LEU A 3 -66.90 13.54 -45.89
CA LEU A 3 -65.59 13.21 -45.27
C LEU A 3 -65.56 14.02 -43.93
N LEU A 4 -65.15 13.57 -42.74
CA LEU A 4 -63.82 13.17 -42.23
C LEU A 4 -62.73 14.30 -42.18
N LYS A 5 -62.32 14.62 -40.93
CA LYS A 5 -60.97 15.05 -40.44
C LYS A 5 -60.55 16.53 -40.49
N TRP A 6 -59.79 17.12 -39.54
CA TRP A 6 -59.16 16.75 -38.25
C TRP A 6 -58.67 18.05 -37.55
N MET A 7 -58.87 18.15 -36.24
CA MET A 7 -57.92 18.55 -35.18
C MET A 7 -56.76 19.53 -35.50
N ILE A 8 -56.70 20.65 -34.75
CA ILE A 8 -55.57 21.05 -33.88
C ILE A 8 -56.20 21.91 -32.77
N SER A 9 -56.21 21.39 -31.54
CA SER A 9 -56.71 22.08 -30.34
C SER A 9 -55.55 22.58 -29.49
N ALA A 10 -55.79 23.75 -28.92
CA ALA A 10 -54.97 24.56 -28.03
C ALA A 10 -54.21 23.78 -26.94
N VAL A 11 -52.92 24.12 -26.78
CA VAL A 11 -52.13 23.82 -25.58
C VAL A 11 -52.20 25.04 -24.68
N ALA A 12 -53.00 24.94 -23.62
CA ALA A 12 -53.05 25.91 -22.52
C ALA A 12 -52.06 25.49 -21.41
N ALA A 13 -51.36 26.48 -20.87
CA ALA A 13 -50.33 26.34 -19.86
C ALA A 13 -50.88 25.79 -18.52
N ILE A 14 -50.32 24.67 -18.06
CA ILE A 14 -50.37 24.24 -16.67
C ILE A 14 -48.98 24.50 -16.09
N ALA A 15 -48.83 25.58 -15.34
CA ALA A 15 -47.64 25.85 -14.54
C ALA A 15 -47.65 24.94 -13.30
N LEU A 16 -46.97 23.81 -13.39
CA LEU A 16 -46.63 22.96 -12.24
C LEU A 16 -45.48 23.63 -11.47
N MET A 17 -45.77 24.12 -10.26
CA MET A 17 -44.74 24.45 -9.28
C MET A 17 -44.03 23.16 -8.85
N PHE A 18 -42.93 22.82 -9.52
CA PHE A 18 -41.91 21.95 -8.93
C PHE A 18 -41.13 22.79 -7.93
N ALA A 19 -41.43 22.65 -6.65
CA ALA A 19 -40.47 23.00 -5.61
C ALA A 19 -39.23 22.14 -5.85
N ALA A 20 -38.14 22.75 -6.32
CA ALA A 20 -36.85 22.08 -6.40
C ALA A 20 -36.47 21.66 -4.98
N LEU A 21 -36.57 20.36 -4.67
CA LEU A 21 -35.96 19.79 -3.49
C LEU A 21 -34.47 20.18 -3.53
N PRO A 22 -33.89 20.68 -2.42
CA PRO A 22 -32.48 20.97 -2.39
C PRO A 22 -31.74 19.67 -2.74
N SER A 23 -30.91 19.70 -3.77
CA SER A 23 -30.00 18.60 -4.07
C SER A 23 -29.13 18.40 -2.84
N GLN A 24 -29.39 17.36 -2.05
CA GLN A 24 -28.41 16.91 -1.07
C GLN A 24 -27.15 16.61 -1.87
N ALA A 25 -26.10 17.39 -1.63
CA ALA A 25 -24.77 17.04 -2.12
C ALA A 25 -24.51 15.61 -1.67
N ALA A 26 -24.28 14.70 -2.62
CA ALA A 26 -23.97 13.32 -2.30
C ALA A 26 -22.81 13.33 -1.29
N ALA A 27 -23.02 12.73 -0.12
CA ALA A 27 -22.00 12.68 0.91
C ALA A 27 -20.72 12.11 0.28
N THR A 28 -19.59 12.79 0.49
CA THR A 28 -18.30 12.31 0.00
C THR A 28 -18.01 10.96 0.67
N ILE A 29 -17.83 9.93 -0.15
CA ILE A 29 -17.51 8.59 0.34
C ILE A 29 -16.05 8.58 0.81
N ASP A 30 -15.85 8.21 2.08
CA ASP A 30 -14.50 8.02 2.61
C ASP A 30 -13.89 6.74 2.01
N THR A 31 -12.73 6.89 1.39
CA THR A 31 -11.99 5.81 0.72
C THR A 31 -10.66 5.49 1.39
N GLN A 32 -10.41 5.93 2.64
CA GLN A 32 -9.11 5.80 3.31
C GLN A 32 -8.49 4.39 3.27
N TYR A 33 -9.33 3.35 3.31
CA TYR A 33 -8.89 1.95 3.33
C TYR A 33 -9.27 1.15 2.08
N VAL A 34 -9.79 1.82 1.05
CA VAL A 34 -10.10 1.17 -0.23
C VAL A 34 -8.79 0.87 -0.97
N GLU A 35 -8.68 -0.35 -1.47
CA GLU A 35 -7.51 -0.82 -2.22
C GLU A 35 -7.90 -1.34 -3.60
N GLY A 36 -7.06 -1.04 -4.58
CA GLY A 36 -7.31 -1.30 -6.00
C GLY A 36 -7.99 -0.12 -6.70
N THR A 37 -7.73 0.00 -8.00
CA THR A 37 -8.35 0.99 -8.89
C THR A 37 -9.37 0.33 -9.82
N ASP A 38 -9.58 -0.97 -9.69
CA ASP A 38 -10.58 -1.74 -10.41
C ASP A 38 -11.99 -1.47 -9.86
N GLU A 39 -13.02 -1.72 -10.67
CA GLU A 39 -14.41 -1.49 -10.30
C GLU A 39 -14.82 -2.21 -9.01
N ALA A 40 -14.26 -3.40 -8.75
CA ALA A 40 -14.62 -4.19 -7.58
C ALA A 40 -14.18 -3.56 -6.27
N ALA A 41 -13.24 -2.61 -6.28
CA ALA A 41 -12.83 -1.87 -5.09
C ALA A 41 -14.02 -1.19 -4.38
N ALA A 42 -15.08 -0.84 -5.13
CA ALA A 42 -16.32 -0.28 -4.58
C ALA A 42 -17.05 -1.25 -3.62
N LEU A 43 -16.93 -2.56 -3.82
CA LEU A 43 -17.54 -3.59 -2.97
C LEU A 43 -16.75 -3.84 -1.68
N TYR A 44 -15.51 -3.37 -1.62
CA TYR A 44 -14.55 -3.67 -0.56
C TYR A 44 -14.03 -2.39 0.11
N ASN A 45 -14.96 -1.50 0.45
CA ASN A 45 -14.73 -0.37 1.33
C ASN A 45 -15.17 -0.74 2.76
N PRO A 46 -14.25 -0.89 3.73
CA PRO A 46 -14.61 -1.27 5.09
C PRO A 46 -15.23 -0.11 5.90
N LEU A 47 -15.29 1.11 5.35
CA LEU A 47 -15.92 2.28 5.99
C LEU A 47 -17.35 2.54 5.54
N VAL A 48 -17.87 1.70 4.63
CA VAL A 48 -19.24 1.81 4.12
C VAL A 48 -19.96 0.47 4.30
N VAL A 49 -21.13 0.52 4.91
CA VAL A 49 -22.03 -0.65 4.99
C VAL A 49 -22.97 -0.62 3.80
N ASN A 50 -22.72 -1.49 2.82
CA ASN A 50 -23.56 -1.68 1.64
C ASN A 50 -24.86 -2.40 2.01
N GLN A 51 -25.80 -2.49 1.05
CA GLN A 51 -27.05 -3.24 1.22
C GLN A 51 -27.16 -4.31 0.14
N LEU A 52 -27.44 -5.54 0.54
CA LEU A 52 -27.64 -6.68 -0.38
C LEU A 52 -28.94 -7.39 -0.03
N ASP A 53 -29.88 -7.41 -0.98
CA ASP A 53 -31.18 -8.05 -0.86
C ASP A 53 -31.20 -9.31 -1.73
N LEU A 54 -31.40 -10.46 -1.08
CA LEU A 54 -31.59 -11.75 -1.73
C LEU A 54 -33.07 -12.12 -1.73
N GLN A 55 -33.62 -12.34 -2.91
CA GLN A 55 -34.96 -12.90 -3.08
C GLN A 55 -34.84 -14.36 -3.53
N MET A 56 -35.37 -15.26 -2.73
CA MET A 56 -35.26 -16.72 -2.93
C MET A 56 -36.66 -17.34 -2.99
N PRO A 57 -36.99 -18.13 -4.02
CA PRO A 57 -38.20 -18.93 -4.01
C PRO A 57 -38.16 -19.97 -2.88
N GLN A 58 -39.33 -20.44 -2.44
CA GLN A 58 -39.41 -21.44 -1.37
C GLN A 58 -38.60 -22.72 -1.70
N SER A 59 -38.57 -23.14 -2.96
CA SER A 59 -37.75 -24.27 -3.41
C SER A 59 -36.26 -24.08 -3.16
N THR A 60 -35.74 -22.86 -3.25
CA THR A 60 -34.36 -22.55 -2.90
C THR A 60 -34.17 -22.61 -1.39
N ILE A 61 -35.09 -22.06 -0.60
CA ILE A 61 -35.01 -22.15 0.88
C ILE A 61 -35.02 -23.62 1.34
N ASP A 62 -35.93 -24.42 0.80
CA ASP A 62 -36.05 -25.85 1.10
C ASP A 62 -34.77 -26.60 0.70
N GLY A 63 -34.22 -26.29 -0.48
CA GLY A 63 -32.96 -26.88 -0.97
C GLY A 63 -31.74 -26.49 -0.12
N LEU A 64 -31.69 -25.25 0.39
CA LEU A 64 -30.63 -24.82 1.31
C LEU A 64 -30.77 -25.42 2.71
N ASN A 65 -31.99 -25.81 3.12
CA ASN A 65 -32.26 -26.47 4.39
C ASN A 65 -32.24 -28.02 4.32
N GLY A 66 -32.03 -28.59 3.13
CA GLY A 66 -32.08 -30.03 2.92
C GLY A 66 -31.03 -30.81 3.71
N SER A 67 -31.31 -32.07 4.03
CA SER A 67 -30.42 -32.95 4.80
C SER A 67 -29.07 -33.25 4.13
N THR A 68 -28.96 -33.00 2.84
CA THR A 68 -27.71 -33.16 2.06
C THR A 68 -26.89 -31.88 1.97
N ASN A 69 -27.43 -30.74 2.42
CA ASN A 69 -26.74 -29.45 2.46
C ASN A 69 -26.24 -29.18 3.88
N TYR A 70 -24.96 -29.45 4.11
CA TYR A 70 -24.29 -29.24 5.38
C TYR A 70 -22.84 -28.84 5.15
N TRP A 71 -22.14 -28.44 6.19
CA TRP A 71 -20.77 -27.94 6.10
C TRP A 71 -19.76 -28.84 5.35
N GLY A 72 -19.97 -30.17 5.32
CA GLY A 72 -19.11 -31.13 4.62
C GLY A 72 -19.55 -31.43 3.17
N ASN A 73 -20.77 -31.04 2.81
CA ASN A 73 -21.29 -31.07 1.45
C ASN A 73 -22.18 -29.84 1.24
N GLU A 74 -21.53 -28.81 0.74
CA GLU A 74 -22.07 -27.47 0.54
C GLU A 74 -23.26 -27.53 -0.48
N GLY A 75 -23.28 -28.49 -1.40
CA GLY A 75 -24.36 -28.70 -2.37
C GLY A 75 -24.27 -27.82 -3.63
N PRO A 76 -25.27 -27.84 -4.53
CA PRO A 76 -25.26 -27.00 -5.73
C PRO A 76 -25.64 -25.55 -5.40
N TYR A 77 -25.23 -24.61 -6.26
CA TYR A 77 -25.81 -23.26 -6.26
C TYR A 77 -27.29 -23.33 -6.68
N LEU A 78 -28.16 -22.69 -5.90
CA LEU A 78 -29.60 -22.66 -6.14
C LEU A 78 -30.05 -21.27 -6.61
N PRO A 79 -31.11 -21.16 -7.44
CA PRO A 79 -31.51 -19.87 -8.00
C PRO A 79 -31.98 -18.85 -6.96
N ALA A 80 -31.59 -17.59 -7.14
CA ALA A 80 -32.10 -16.43 -6.40
C ALA A 80 -32.00 -15.17 -7.25
N THR A 81 -32.53 -14.06 -6.74
CA THR A 81 -32.32 -12.72 -7.31
C THR A 81 -31.57 -11.85 -6.30
N LEU A 82 -30.54 -11.15 -6.76
CA LEU A 82 -29.77 -10.19 -5.96
C LEU A 82 -30.08 -8.76 -6.42
N SER A 83 -30.38 -7.87 -5.49
CA SER A 83 -30.44 -6.41 -5.70
C SER A 83 -29.80 -5.69 -4.51
N GLY A 84 -29.63 -4.37 -4.59
CA GLY A 84 -29.16 -3.62 -3.43
C GLY A 84 -28.50 -2.29 -3.78
N VAL A 85 -27.66 -1.83 -2.86
CA VAL A 85 -26.97 -0.54 -2.90
C VAL A 85 -25.50 -0.72 -2.55
N VAL A 86 -24.61 -0.26 -3.42
CA VAL A 86 -23.16 -0.25 -3.20
C VAL A 86 -22.69 1.20 -3.23
N ASN A 87 -22.03 1.67 -2.17
CA ASN A 87 -21.52 3.04 -2.09
C ASN A 87 -22.62 4.10 -2.37
N GLY A 88 -23.83 3.87 -1.86
CA GLY A 88 -24.99 4.74 -2.08
C GLY A 88 -25.62 4.65 -3.49
N VAL A 89 -25.06 3.84 -4.39
CA VAL A 89 -25.56 3.65 -5.76
C VAL A 89 -26.37 2.35 -5.85
N PRO A 90 -27.67 2.40 -6.20
CA PRO A 90 -28.45 1.19 -6.40
C PRO A 90 -28.02 0.45 -7.68
N PHE A 91 -28.05 -0.88 -7.65
CA PHE A 91 -27.84 -1.71 -8.84
C PHE A 91 -29.10 -2.52 -9.17
N ALA A 92 -29.30 -2.80 -10.47
CA ALA A 92 -30.46 -3.54 -10.95
C ALA A 92 -30.47 -4.98 -10.45
N ALA A 93 -31.67 -5.56 -10.30
CA ALA A 93 -31.83 -6.95 -9.91
C ALA A 93 -31.13 -7.90 -10.89
N MET A 94 -30.41 -8.88 -10.34
CA MET A 94 -29.61 -9.86 -11.09
C MET A 94 -30.07 -11.28 -10.75
N GLU A 95 -30.23 -12.14 -11.76
CA GLU A 95 -30.43 -13.59 -11.54
C GLU A 95 -29.10 -14.22 -11.11
N VAL A 96 -29.05 -14.72 -9.88
CA VAL A 96 -27.84 -15.26 -9.25
C VAL A 96 -28.05 -16.68 -8.75
N GLY A 97 -26.96 -17.34 -8.41
CA GLY A 97 -26.96 -18.59 -7.66
C GLY A 97 -26.56 -18.32 -6.22
N VAL A 98 -27.22 -18.95 -5.26
CA VAL A 98 -26.90 -18.83 -3.83
C VAL A 98 -26.59 -20.20 -3.24
N HIS A 99 -25.75 -20.17 -2.23
CA HIS A 99 -25.23 -21.35 -1.57
C HIS A 99 -24.82 -20.95 -0.14
N LEU A 100 -25.16 -21.75 0.87
CA LEU A 100 -24.65 -21.54 2.23
C LEU A 100 -23.14 -21.81 2.32
N LYS A 101 -22.44 -21.13 3.23
CA LYS A 101 -21.05 -21.44 3.53
C LYS A 101 -20.81 -21.50 5.03
N GLY A 102 -19.75 -22.19 5.39
CA GLY A 102 -19.28 -22.31 6.77
C GLY A 102 -18.78 -23.72 7.03
N ALA A 103 -18.05 -23.88 8.12
CA ALA A 103 -17.58 -25.17 8.58
C ALA A 103 -17.86 -25.33 10.07
N TRP A 104 -17.04 -26.11 10.77
CA TRP A 104 -17.06 -26.13 12.23
C TRP A 104 -16.93 -24.70 12.78
N GLY A 105 -17.80 -24.37 13.73
CA GLY A 105 -17.90 -23.02 14.31
C GLY A 105 -18.80 -22.05 13.54
N SER A 106 -18.60 -21.90 12.22
CA SER A 106 -19.27 -20.86 11.41
C SER A 106 -20.54 -21.29 10.67
N TRP A 107 -20.76 -22.59 10.48
CA TRP A 107 -21.95 -23.07 9.76
C TRP A 107 -23.24 -22.80 10.54
N ARG A 108 -24.23 -22.22 9.85
CA ARG A 108 -25.63 -22.14 10.28
C ARG A 108 -26.51 -22.46 9.08
N ASN A 109 -27.63 -23.15 9.31
CA ASN A 109 -28.63 -23.35 8.27
C ASN A 109 -29.31 -22.02 7.89
N ILE A 110 -30.16 -22.04 6.87
CA ILE A 110 -30.82 -20.84 6.34
C ILE A 110 -31.66 -20.06 7.36
N TYR A 111 -32.07 -20.67 8.48
CA TYR A 111 -32.88 -20.02 9.51
C TYR A 111 -32.03 -19.25 10.54
N GLY A 112 -30.78 -19.65 10.72
CA GLY A 112 -29.80 -18.94 11.56
C GLY A 112 -29.08 -17.81 10.81
N LYS A 113 -27.96 -17.34 11.36
CA LYS A 113 -27.07 -16.40 10.68
C LYS A 113 -26.14 -17.13 9.71
N SER A 114 -26.68 -17.72 8.65
CA SER A 114 -25.88 -18.48 7.67
C SER A 114 -24.93 -17.58 6.89
N GLY A 115 -23.72 -18.06 6.61
CA GLY A 115 -22.85 -17.45 5.60
C GLY A 115 -23.35 -17.76 4.18
N PHE A 116 -23.06 -16.89 3.22
CA PHE A 116 -23.47 -17.08 1.82
C PHE A 116 -22.31 -16.98 0.84
N LYS A 117 -22.33 -17.81 -0.20
CA LYS A 117 -21.68 -17.52 -1.47
C LYS A 117 -22.75 -17.17 -2.50
N VAL A 118 -22.56 -16.06 -3.20
CA VAL A 118 -23.47 -15.60 -4.26
C VAL A 118 -22.73 -15.61 -5.58
N LYS A 119 -23.17 -16.46 -6.51
CA LYS A 119 -22.61 -16.58 -7.86
C LYS A 119 -23.38 -15.65 -8.81
N ILE A 120 -22.74 -14.55 -9.18
CA ILE A 120 -23.31 -13.51 -10.05
C ILE A 120 -23.50 -14.03 -11.48
N ASP A 121 -22.55 -14.81 -11.97
CA ASP A 121 -22.54 -15.39 -13.32
C ASP A 121 -23.28 -16.73 -13.41
N PHE A 122 -24.25 -16.96 -12.51
CA PHE A 122 -24.93 -18.25 -12.36
C PHE A 122 -25.64 -18.68 -13.66
N LYS A 123 -26.49 -17.81 -14.20
CA LYS A 123 -27.24 -18.05 -15.44
C LYS A 123 -26.58 -17.40 -16.66
N ASN A 124 -26.17 -16.13 -16.54
CA ASN A 124 -25.43 -15.42 -17.59
C ASN A 124 -23.93 -15.42 -17.28
N LYS A 125 -23.13 -16.15 -18.06
CA LYS A 125 -21.67 -16.28 -17.86
C LYS A 125 -20.88 -14.99 -18.09
N ASN A 126 -21.49 -14.00 -18.73
CA ASN A 126 -20.89 -12.67 -18.94
C ASN A 126 -21.32 -11.65 -17.87
N ALA A 127 -22.21 -12.02 -16.95
CA ALA A 127 -22.65 -11.12 -15.89
C ALA A 127 -21.55 -10.92 -14.84
N SER A 128 -21.43 -9.68 -14.36
CA SER A 128 -20.61 -9.34 -13.21
C SER A 128 -21.23 -8.18 -12.45
N LEU A 129 -20.91 -8.08 -11.16
CA LEU A 129 -21.30 -6.97 -10.31
C LEU A 129 -20.00 -6.23 -9.95
N TYR A 130 -19.81 -5.00 -10.43
CA TYR A 130 -18.54 -4.26 -10.28
C TYR A 130 -17.32 -5.12 -10.65
N GLY A 131 -17.40 -5.85 -11.77
CA GLY A 131 -16.30 -6.70 -12.24
C GLY A 131 -16.10 -8.02 -11.51
N VAL A 132 -16.85 -8.38 -10.45
CA VAL A 132 -16.76 -9.70 -9.79
C VAL A 132 -17.86 -10.66 -10.24
N THR A 133 -17.56 -11.97 -10.26
CA THR A 133 -18.52 -13.03 -10.60
C THR A 133 -19.03 -13.78 -9.36
N LYS A 134 -18.44 -13.54 -8.19
CA LYS A 134 -18.84 -14.16 -6.91
C LYS A 134 -18.72 -13.16 -5.78
N LEU A 135 -19.64 -13.23 -4.83
CA LEU A 135 -19.55 -12.58 -3.52
C LEU A 135 -19.42 -13.66 -2.44
N THR A 136 -18.58 -13.40 -1.44
CA THR A 136 -18.47 -14.24 -0.24
C THR A 136 -18.90 -13.41 0.97
N LEU A 137 -20.03 -13.77 1.57
CA LEU A 137 -20.64 -13.06 2.69
C LEU A 137 -20.43 -13.88 3.98
N ASN A 138 -19.46 -13.46 4.79
CA ASN A 138 -19.15 -14.06 6.09
C ASN A 138 -20.12 -13.57 7.15
N ASN A 139 -20.68 -14.50 7.93
CA ASN A 139 -21.66 -14.22 8.98
C ASN A 139 -21.04 -13.66 10.27
N MET A 140 -19.72 -13.80 10.44
CA MET A 140 -18.93 -13.30 11.58
C MET A 140 -19.40 -13.84 12.95
N VAL A 141 -20.03 -15.02 13.00
CA VAL A 141 -20.57 -15.55 14.27
C VAL A 141 -19.49 -15.90 15.30
N GLN A 142 -18.24 -16.11 14.88
CA GLN A 142 -17.11 -16.42 15.75
C GLN A 142 -16.22 -15.21 16.07
N ASP A 143 -16.42 -14.07 15.40
CA ASP A 143 -15.67 -12.83 15.65
C ASP A 143 -16.59 -11.79 16.30
N HIS A 144 -16.52 -11.72 17.63
CA HIS A 144 -17.33 -10.80 18.43
C HIS A 144 -16.92 -9.32 18.21
N SER A 145 -15.76 -9.06 17.59
CA SER A 145 -15.35 -7.72 17.17
C SER A 145 -15.94 -7.31 15.81
N SER A 146 -16.20 -8.31 14.95
CA SER A 146 -16.61 -8.19 13.53
C SER A 146 -15.62 -7.40 12.66
N VAL A 147 -14.36 -7.30 13.09
CA VAL A 147 -13.34 -6.48 12.42
C VAL A 147 -12.04 -7.24 12.15
N HIS A 148 -11.82 -8.42 12.74
CA HIS A 148 -10.55 -9.15 12.68
C HIS A 148 -10.03 -9.35 11.26
N GLU A 149 -10.88 -9.89 10.38
CA GLU A 149 -10.55 -10.14 8.97
C GLU A 149 -10.11 -8.84 8.26
N SER A 150 -10.82 -7.72 8.48
CA SER A 150 -10.50 -6.44 7.82
C SER A 150 -9.08 -5.94 8.13
N MET A 151 -8.62 -6.07 9.38
CA MET A 151 -7.25 -5.70 9.74
C MET A 151 -6.23 -6.74 9.30
N ALA A 152 -6.55 -8.03 9.43
CA ALA A 152 -5.63 -9.10 9.05
C ALA A 152 -5.34 -9.06 7.56
N TYR A 153 -6.38 -9.13 6.72
CA TYR A 153 -6.20 -9.07 5.27
C TYR A 153 -5.47 -7.79 4.83
N ARG A 154 -5.72 -6.62 5.46
CA ARG A 154 -4.96 -5.40 5.15
C ARG A 154 -3.46 -5.54 5.44
N LEU A 155 -3.09 -6.12 6.58
CA LEU A 155 -1.69 -6.36 6.91
C LEU A 155 -1.02 -7.27 5.86
N PHE A 156 -1.64 -8.39 5.53
CA PHE A 156 -1.12 -9.33 4.54
C PHE A 156 -0.93 -8.67 3.16
N ARG A 157 -1.93 -7.90 2.69
CA ARG A 157 -1.79 -7.15 1.43
C ARG A 157 -0.69 -6.09 1.49
N SER A 158 -0.50 -5.42 2.62
CA SER A 158 0.56 -4.40 2.78
C SER A 158 1.97 -4.97 2.66
N VAL A 159 2.16 -6.24 3.00
CA VAL A 159 3.44 -6.94 2.88
C VAL A 159 3.61 -7.66 1.54
N GLY A 160 2.60 -7.60 0.67
CA GLY A 160 2.64 -8.18 -0.68
C GLY A 160 2.12 -9.60 -0.78
N VAL A 161 1.45 -10.13 0.24
CA VAL A 161 0.73 -11.42 0.13
C VAL A 161 -0.57 -11.19 -0.64
N PRO A 162 -0.83 -11.90 -1.75
CA PRO A 162 -1.92 -11.58 -2.68
C PRO A 162 -3.26 -12.12 -2.19
N THR A 163 -3.78 -11.50 -1.12
CA THR A 163 -5.00 -11.95 -0.42
C THR A 163 -6.20 -11.03 -0.64
N SER A 164 -7.36 -11.45 -0.13
CA SER A 164 -8.69 -10.84 -0.32
C SER A 164 -8.80 -9.42 0.22
N ARG A 165 -9.58 -8.56 -0.43
CA ARG A 165 -10.11 -7.30 0.14
C ARG A 165 -11.37 -7.55 0.98
N THR A 166 -11.71 -6.61 1.86
CA THR A 166 -12.90 -6.70 2.73
C THR A 166 -13.80 -5.47 2.60
N GLY A 167 -15.11 -5.68 2.69
CA GLY A 167 -16.12 -4.65 2.87
C GLY A 167 -17.24 -5.15 3.77
N TYR A 168 -18.28 -4.35 3.99
CA TYR A 168 -19.42 -4.74 4.81
C TYR A 168 -20.73 -4.57 4.06
N ALA A 169 -21.71 -5.40 4.40
CA ALA A 169 -23.07 -5.26 3.90
C ALA A 169 -24.10 -5.69 4.96
N THR A 170 -25.22 -4.99 5.03
CA THR A 170 -26.43 -5.56 5.61
C THR A 170 -27.09 -6.46 4.57
N VAL A 171 -27.40 -7.70 4.96
CA VAL A 171 -28.08 -8.66 4.09
C VAL A 171 -29.55 -8.77 4.48
N ARG A 172 -30.43 -8.86 3.49
CA ARG A 172 -31.84 -9.26 3.66
C ARG A 172 -32.14 -10.49 2.82
N VAL A 173 -32.97 -11.39 3.32
CA VAL A 173 -33.53 -12.50 2.54
C VAL A 173 -35.03 -12.44 2.61
N ASN A 174 -35.71 -12.40 1.46
CA ASN A 174 -37.17 -12.32 1.36
C ASN A 174 -37.77 -11.17 2.20
N GLY A 175 -37.09 -10.01 2.18
CA GLY A 175 -37.45 -8.81 2.93
C GLY A 175 -37.09 -8.84 4.43
N GLN A 176 -36.64 -9.97 4.97
CA GLN A 176 -36.25 -10.11 6.37
C GLN A 176 -34.78 -9.77 6.58
N SER A 177 -34.45 -9.00 7.63
CA SER A 177 -33.06 -8.61 7.95
C SER A 177 -32.24 -9.81 8.43
N TYR A 178 -31.21 -10.20 7.66
CA TYR A 178 -30.23 -11.22 8.04
C TYR A 178 -29.07 -10.67 8.88
N GLY A 179 -28.95 -9.34 8.97
CA GLY A 179 -27.96 -8.68 9.81
C GLY A 179 -26.73 -8.19 9.03
N LEU A 180 -25.65 -7.91 9.76
CA LEU A 180 -24.40 -7.43 9.21
C LEU A 180 -23.50 -8.60 8.80
N TYR A 181 -22.93 -8.50 7.61
CA TYR A 181 -22.00 -9.44 7.02
C TYR A 181 -20.72 -8.73 6.60
N LEU A 182 -19.59 -9.45 6.68
CA LEU A 182 -18.37 -9.06 6.00
C LEU A 182 -18.42 -9.62 4.58
N ASN A 183 -18.29 -8.73 3.60
CA ASN A 183 -18.13 -9.07 2.19
C ASN A 183 -16.63 -9.28 1.92
N LEU A 184 -16.23 -10.54 1.77
CA LEU A 184 -14.86 -10.94 1.50
C LEU A 184 -14.68 -11.12 -0.01
N GLU A 185 -13.61 -10.55 -0.57
CA GLU A 185 -13.23 -10.83 -1.95
C GLU A 185 -12.94 -12.32 -2.12
N THR A 186 -13.55 -12.96 -3.10
CA THR A 186 -13.39 -14.40 -3.30
C THR A 186 -12.00 -14.70 -3.84
N VAL A 187 -11.29 -15.67 -3.23
CA VAL A 187 -10.05 -16.21 -3.80
C VAL A 187 -10.38 -16.99 -5.06
N ASP A 188 -10.17 -16.35 -6.20
CA ASP A 188 -10.37 -16.90 -7.53
C ASP A 188 -9.39 -16.27 -8.53
N THR A 189 -9.56 -16.58 -9.81
CA THR A 189 -8.71 -16.05 -10.88
C THR A 189 -8.78 -14.53 -11.00
N LYS A 190 -9.88 -13.87 -10.61
CA LYS A 190 -9.97 -12.40 -10.68
C LYS A 190 -9.11 -11.74 -9.63
N LEU A 191 -9.16 -12.23 -8.40
CA LEU A 191 -8.28 -11.76 -7.32
C LEU A 191 -6.82 -11.95 -7.72
N LEU A 192 -6.45 -13.16 -8.19
CA LEU A 192 -5.07 -13.47 -8.53
C LEU A 192 -4.57 -12.64 -9.73
N ASN A 193 -5.41 -12.44 -10.75
CA ASN A 193 -5.06 -11.60 -11.91
C ASN A 193 -4.82 -10.13 -11.51
N ARG A 194 -5.52 -9.60 -10.49
CA ARG A 194 -5.27 -8.25 -9.94
C ARG A 194 -3.86 -8.13 -9.36
N TRP A 195 -3.27 -9.24 -8.93
CA TRP A 195 -1.89 -9.34 -8.45
C TRP A 195 -0.90 -9.81 -9.54
N GLY A 196 -1.33 -9.92 -10.80
CA GLY A 196 -0.50 -10.41 -11.90
C GLY A 196 -0.19 -11.92 -11.82
N ILE A 197 -1.00 -12.69 -11.10
CA ILE A 197 -0.83 -14.12 -10.91
C ILE A 197 -1.85 -14.88 -11.75
N THR A 198 -1.35 -15.71 -12.66
CA THR A 198 -2.17 -16.66 -13.43
C THR A 198 -2.04 -18.06 -12.81
N PRO A 199 -3.10 -18.58 -12.16
CA PRO A 199 -3.04 -19.91 -11.56
C PRO A 199 -3.28 -21.02 -12.58
N THR A 200 -2.57 -22.14 -12.44
CA THR A 200 -2.94 -23.44 -13.03
C THR A 200 -3.95 -24.16 -12.14
N HIS A 201 -3.72 -24.13 -10.81
CA HIS A 201 -4.61 -24.69 -9.80
C HIS A 201 -4.75 -23.78 -8.59
N ILE A 202 -5.92 -23.85 -7.95
CA ILE A 202 -6.20 -23.25 -6.63
C ILE A 202 -6.69 -24.37 -5.71
N TYR A 203 -5.78 -24.85 -4.86
CA TYR A 203 -6.06 -25.84 -3.83
C TYR A 203 -6.47 -25.13 -2.53
N LYS A 204 -7.48 -25.65 -1.86
CA LYS A 204 -7.91 -25.18 -0.53
C LYS A 204 -7.64 -26.28 0.50
N GLY A 205 -6.92 -25.92 1.55
CA GLY A 205 -6.67 -26.75 2.71
C GLY A 205 -7.51 -26.32 3.91
N GLY A 206 -8.07 -27.30 4.64
CA GLY A 206 -8.78 -27.07 5.89
C GLY A 206 -9.81 -28.13 6.22
N VAL A 207 -10.79 -27.76 7.06
CA VAL A 207 -11.91 -28.62 7.50
C VAL A 207 -12.60 -29.30 6.31
N PRO A 208 -12.95 -30.60 6.41
CA PRO A 208 -12.75 -31.50 7.56
C PRO A 208 -11.38 -32.17 7.64
N ASN A 209 -10.53 -32.02 6.62
CA ASN A 209 -9.42 -32.95 6.44
C ASN A 209 -8.09 -32.47 7.04
N PHE A 210 -7.98 -31.17 7.34
CA PHE A 210 -6.78 -30.53 7.90
C PHE A 210 -5.48 -30.99 7.22
N PRO A 211 -5.38 -30.84 5.87
CA PRO A 211 -4.26 -31.38 5.13
C PRO A 211 -2.98 -30.60 5.42
N ASP A 212 -1.85 -31.31 5.39
CA ASP A 212 -0.53 -30.69 5.28
C ASP A 212 0.10 -31.01 3.91
N LEU A 213 1.30 -30.51 3.64
CA LEU A 213 1.98 -30.62 2.35
C LEU A 213 2.77 -31.93 2.21
N TYR A 214 2.08 -33.07 2.38
CA TYR A 214 2.62 -34.41 2.13
C TYR A 214 1.96 -35.07 0.92
N SER A 215 2.68 -35.95 0.23
CA SER A 215 2.12 -36.64 -0.95
C SER A 215 0.89 -37.48 -0.59
N GLY A 216 0.89 -38.06 0.61
CA GLY A 216 -0.25 -38.80 1.16
C GLY A 216 -1.48 -37.94 1.43
N ASP A 217 -1.37 -36.61 1.46
CA ASP A 217 -2.46 -35.70 1.81
C ASP A 217 -3.09 -34.98 0.59
N ILE A 218 -2.57 -35.19 -0.62
CA ILE A 218 -3.06 -34.50 -1.83
C ILE A 218 -4.58 -34.65 -2.03
N TYR A 219 -5.13 -35.85 -1.77
CA TYR A 219 -6.56 -36.13 -1.93
C TYR A 219 -7.45 -35.36 -0.94
N LYS A 220 -6.87 -34.80 0.14
CA LYS A 220 -7.60 -34.05 1.17
C LYS A 220 -7.86 -32.60 0.79
N TYR A 221 -7.16 -32.07 -0.21
CA TYR A 221 -7.34 -30.69 -0.68
C TYR A 221 -8.58 -30.56 -1.57
N GLN A 222 -9.34 -29.49 -1.38
CA GLN A 222 -10.41 -29.13 -2.31
C GLN A 222 -9.83 -28.35 -3.49
N ILE A 223 -10.15 -28.76 -4.71
CA ILE A 223 -9.74 -28.05 -5.93
C ILE A 223 -10.84 -27.07 -6.31
N SER A 224 -10.53 -25.77 -6.23
CA SER A 224 -11.47 -24.69 -6.55
C SER A 224 -11.29 -24.12 -7.96
N GLN A 225 -10.13 -24.39 -8.58
CA GLN A 225 -9.77 -24.09 -9.96
C GLN A 225 -8.67 -25.07 -10.40
N GLY A 226 -8.69 -25.51 -11.66
CA GLY A 226 -7.70 -26.43 -12.22
C GLY A 226 -8.29 -27.81 -12.54
N SER A 227 -7.43 -28.76 -12.93
CA SER A 227 -7.83 -30.14 -13.20
C SER A 227 -8.23 -30.85 -11.92
N LEU A 228 -9.38 -31.53 -11.91
CA LEU A 228 -9.82 -32.31 -10.74
C LEU A 228 -9.11 -33.66 -10.60
N THR A 229 -8.45 -34.13 -11.66
CA THR A 229 -7.85 -35.47 -11.75
C THR A 229 -6.33 -35.43 -11.90
N ASP A 230 -5.78 -34.33 -12.40
CA ASP A 230 -4.34 -34.13 -12.52
C ASP A 230 -3.87 -33.13 -11.46
N THR A 231 -3.23 -33.68 -10.43
CA THR A 231 -2.60 -32.95 -9.32
C THR A 231 -1.10 -33.22 -9.29
N SER A 232 -0.49 -33.48 -10.45
CA SER A 232 0.93 -33.77 -10.57
C SER A 232 1.83 -32.60 -10.16
N ASP A 233 1.31 -31.38 -10.24
CA ASP A 233 1.95 -30.16 -9.75
C ASP A 233 2.06 -30.15 -8.23
N LEU A 234 0.95 -30.38 -7.49
CA LEU A 234 0.97 -30.46 -6.03
C LEU A 234 1.86 -31.62 -5.58
N LEU A 235 1.83 -32.75 -6.29
CA LEU A 235 2.73 -33.88 -6.05
C LEU A 235 4.22 -33.51 -6.19
N ALA A 236 4.56 -32.61 -7.12
CA ALA A 236 5.94 -32.15 -7.27
C ALA A 236 6.41 -31.36 -6.03
N LEU A 237 5.56 -30.47 -5.50
CA LEU A 237 5.82 -29.74 -4.26
C LEU A 237 5.97 -30.71 -3.07
N THR A 238 4.98 -31.57 -2.85
CA THR A 238 4.96 -32.46 -1.67
C THR A 238 6.10 -33.48 -1.68
N ARG A 239 6.59 -33.93 -2.85
CA ARG A 239 7.76 -34.81 -2.94
C ARG A 239 9.03 -34.19 -2.38
N ILE A 240 9.20 -32.87 -2.47
CA ILE A 240 10.34 -32.19 -1.84
C ILE A 240 10.15 -32.15 -0.32
N VAL A 241 8.91 -31.93 0.14
CA VAL A 241 8.57 -31.97 1.56
C VAL A 241 8.81 -33.37 2.15
N ASP A 242 8.39 -34.43 1.46
CA ASP A 242 8.57 -35.82 1.89
C ASP A 242 10.07 -36.20 2.08
N GLN A 243 10.99 -35.53 1.36
CA GLN A 243 12.44 -35.75 1.48
C GLN A 243 13.06 -35.10 2.73
N GLY A 244 12.36 -34.18 3.39
CA GLY A 244 12.84 -33.44 4.56
C GLY A 244 14.04 -32.52 4.28
N ASN A 245 14.63 -31.97 5.36
CA ASN A 245 15.75 -31.01 5.36
C ASN A 245 17.12 -31.58 4.90
N GLY A 246 17.14 -32.51 3.94
CA GLY A 246 18.39 -33.04 3.35
C GLY A 246 19.18 -31.98 2.57
N PRO A 247 20.44 -32.28 2.16
CA PRO A 247 21.38 -31.32 1.56
C PRO A 247 20.77 -30.51 0.42
N ASN A 248 20.92 -29.18 0.39
CA ASN A 248 20.33 -28.27 -0.62
C ASN A 248 18.80 -28.12 -0.58
N TRP A 249 18.15 -28.35 0.58
CA TRP A 249 16.70 -28.20 0.73
C TRP A 249 16.18 -26.87 0.19
N PHE A 250 16.80 -25.74 0.58
CA PHE A 250 16.40 -24.42 0.12
C PHE A 250 16.36 -24.30 -1.41
N SER A 251 17.36 -24.83 -2.10
CA SER A 251 17.44 -24.81 -3.56
C SER A 251 16.37 -25.68 -4.22
N ARG A 252 16.17 -26.92 -3.70
CA ARG A 252 15.10 -27.81 -4.20
C ARG A 252 13.72 -27.20 -3.99
N MET A 253 13.47 -26.62 -2.83
CA MET A 253 12.18 -26.01 -2.50
C MET A 253 11.94 -24.74 -3.31
N SER A 254 12.96 -23.87 -3.46
CA SER A 254 12.87 -22.63 -4.25
C SER A 254 12.60 -22.86 -5.75
N ALA A 255 12.85 -24.07 -6.25
CA ALA A 255 12.54 -24.46 -7.62
C ALA A 255 11.03 -24.69 -7.85
N VAL A 256 10.28 -25.02 -6.79
CA VAL A 256 8.85 -25.34 -6.86
C VAL A 256 7.99 -24.42 -6.00
N ALA A 257 8.56 -23.61 -5.12
CA ALA A 257 7.84 -22.70 -4.23
C ALA A 257 8.46 -21.30 -4.28
N ASP A 258 7.60 -20.30 -4.17
CA ASP A 258 7.98 -18.91 -3.94
C ASP A 258 8.19 -18.71 -2.42
N LEU A 259 9.36 -19.08 -1.92
CA LEU A 259 9.66 -19.01 -0.49
C LEU A 259 9.68 -17.56 0.04
N GLU A 260 9.88 -16.56 -0.81
CA GLU A 260 9.78 -15.16 -0.39
C GLU A 260 8.34 -14.80 -0.03
N GLU A 261 7.37 -15.24 -0.83
CA GLU A 261 5.95 -15.06 -0.56
C GLU A 261 5.47 -15.91 0.62
N MET A 262 5.77 -17.21 0.63
CA MET A 262 5.28 -18.12 1.67
C MET A 262 5.81 -17.75 3.06
N THR A 263 7.06 -17.27 3.16
CA THR A 263 7.58 -16.81 4.45
C THR A 263 6.89 -15.54 4.95
N LEU A 264 6.40 -14.67 4.05
CA LEU A 264 5.59 -13.51 4.41
C LEU A 264 4.20 -13.92 4.90
N ASP A 265 3.59 -14.91 4.25
CA ASP A 265 2.34 -15.50 4.70
C ASP A 265 2.47 -16.07 6.12
N TRP A 266 3.45 -16.95 6.35
CA TRP A 266 3.68 -17.56 7.65
C TRP A 266 4.05 -16.54 8.75
N ALA A 267 4.85 -15.53 8.41
CA ALA A 267 5.18 -14.46 9.34
C ALA A 267 3.93 -13.64 9.69
N GLY A 268 3.05 -13.40 8.72
CA GLY A 268 1.74 -12.78 8.90
C GLY A 268 0.83 -13.59 9.83
N GLU A 269 0.72 -14.90 9.62
CA GLU A 269 -0.11 -15.78 10.47
C GLU A 269 0.40 -15.78 11.92
N LYS A 270 1.71 -15.95 12.12
CA LYS A 270 2.31 -15.89 13.46
C LYS A 270 2.14 -14.52 14.12
N PHE A 271 2.33 -13.43 13.36
CA PHE A 271 2.16 -12.08 13.90
C PHE A 271 0.71 -11.79 14.29
N THR A 272 -0.25 -12.14 13.44
CA THR A 272 -1.68 -11.89 13.71
C THR A 272 -2.25 -12.81 14.79
N GLY A 273 -1.50 -13.83 15.24
CA GLY A 273 -1.98 -14.83 16.17
C GLY A 273 -3.09 -15.69 15.56
N HIS A 274 -2.98 -16.00 14.26
CA HIS A 274 -3.94 -16.84 13.54
C HIS A 274 -3.79 -18.29 13.99
N TRP A 275 -4.49 -18.63 15.08
CA TRP A 275 -4.34 -19.94 15.71
C TRP A 275 -5.00 -21.06 14.88
N ASP A 276 -6.01 -20.73 14.07
CA ASP A 276 -6.73 -21.66 13.20
C ASP A 276 -6.23 -21.61 11.73
N GLY A 277 -4.99 -21.14 11.52
CA GLY A 277 -4.35 -21.05 10.21
C GLY A 277 -3.54 -22.27 9.81
N TYR A 278 -2.84 -22.17 8.68
CA TYR A 278 -1.97 -23.24 8.20
C TYR A 278 -0.88 -23.51 9.23
N VAL A 279 -0.21 -22.45 9.70
CA VAL A 279 1.01 -22.55 10.49
C VAL A 279 0.80 -23.30 11.82
N ASN A 280 -0.39 -23.18 12.41
CA ASN A 280 -0.68 -23.72 13.74
C ASN A 280 -1.66 -24.90 13.72
N ASN A 281 -2.55 -24.99 12.73
CA ASN A 281 -3.65 -25.97 12.75
C ASN A 281 -3.90 -26.66 11.40
N HIS A 282 -3.07 -26.42 10.37
CA HIS A 282 -3.28 -26.97 9.02
C HIS A 282 -4.68 -26.65 8.47
N ASN A 283 -5.20 -25.46 8.80
CA ASN A 283 -6.55 -25.05 8.46
C ASN A 283 -6.58 -23.68 7.78
N ASN A 284 -7.69 -23.37 7.10
CA ASN A 284 -7.97 -22.08 6.51
C ASN A 284 -6.85 -21.51 5.63
N PHE A 285 -6.43 -22.25 4.60
CA PHE A 285 -5.40 -21.76 3.67
C PHE A 285 -5.66 -22.20 2.23
N PHE A 286 -5.01 -21.51 1.29
CA PHE A 286 -4.94 -21.89 -0.11
C PHE A 286 -3.51 -22.13 -0.54
N VAL A 287 -3.31 -23.10 -1.44
CA VAL A 287 -2.05 -23.35 -2.13
C VAL A 287 -2.30 -23.11 -3.61
N ILE A 288 -1.63 -22.11 -4.18
CA ILE A 288 -1.85 -21.67 -5.56
C ILE A 288 -0.68 -22.13 -6.41
N SER A 289 -0.96 -22.97 -7.40
CA SER A 289 0.00 -23.35 -8.43
C SER A 289 -0.02 -22.28 -9.51
N ARG A 290 1.14 -21.70 -9.83
CA ARG A 290 1.26 -20.64 -10.85
C ARG A 290 1.76 -21.19 -12.17
N GLN A 291 1.50 -20.45 -13.25
CA GLN A 291 1.98 -20.78 -14.58
C GLN A 291 3.51 -20.88 -14.73
N ASP A 292 4.28 -20.23 -13.83
CA ASP A 292 5.75 -20.32 -13.79
C ASP A 292 6.27 -21.59 -13.09
N GLY A 293 5.37 -22.49 -12.66
CA GLY A 293 5.70 -23.75 -11.98
C GLY A 293 5.98 -23.60 -10.49
N LYS A 294 5.81 -22.41 -9.91
CA LYS A 294 5.98 -22.18 -8.47
C LYS A 294 4.65 -22.11 -7.73
N PHE A 295 4.68 -22.52 -6.48
CA PHE A 295 3.58 -22.39 -5.54
C PHE A 295 3.71 -21.14 -4.67
N ILE A 296 2.57 -20.53 -4.35
CA ILE A 296 2.39 -19.53 -3.28
C ILE A 296 1.33 -20.03 -2.29
N MET A 297 1.26 -19.44 -1.10
CA MET A 297 0.30 -19.82 -0.06
C MET A 297 -0.46 -18.60 0.47
N LEU A 298 -1.78 -18.70 0.53
CA LEU A 298 -2.62 -17.59 1.00
C LEU A 298 -3.40 -17.99 2.25
N PRO A 299 -3.52 -17.10 3.24
CA PRO A 299 -4.32 -17.36 4.41
C PRO A 299 -5.80 -17.16 4.06
N ALA A 300 -6.66 -17.86 4.78
CA ALA A 300 -8.12 -17.70 4.75
C ALA A 300 -8.65 -17.70 6.18
N GLY A 301 -9.98 -17.55 6.36
CA GLY A 301 -10.62 -17.72 7.67
C GLY A 301 -9.97 -16.91 8.80
N MET A 302 -9.60 -15.65 8.52
CA MET A 302 -8.84 -14.82 9.45
C MET A 302 -9.72 -14.13 10.52
N ASP A 303 -10.91 -14.66 10.79
CA ASP A 303 -11.75 -14.25 11.91
C ASP A 303 -11.14 -14.66 13.27
N GLN A 304 -10.35 -15.73 13.27
CA GLN A 304 -9.59 -16.23 14.42
C GLN A 304 -8.19 -15.59 14.55
N THR A 305 -8.09 -14.27 14.33
CA THR A 305 -6.87 -13.46 14.51
C THR A 305 -7.02 -12.46 15.66
N TRP A 306 -5.92 -11.84 16.09
CA TRP A 306 -5.87 -10.77 17.12
C TRP A 306 -6.34 -11.17 18.52
N ASN A 307 -6.52 -12.47 18.76
CA ASN A 307 -6.97 -13.03 20.03
C ASN A 307 -6.32 -14.39 20.36
N GLY A 308 -5.50 -14.94 19.45
CA GLY A 308 -4.91 -16.27 19.59
C GLY A 308 -3.67 -16.29 20.49
N GLY A 309 -3.54 -17.35 21.31
CA GLY A 309 -2.28 -17.71 21.95
C GLY A 309 -1.26 -18.24 20.93
N LEU A 310 0.03 -18.00 21.16
CA LEU A 310 1.12 -18.42 20.26
C LEU A 310 1.55 -19.89 20.45
N ASP A 311 1.03 -20.58 21.47
CA ASP A 311 1.39 -21.95 21.81
C ASP A 311 0.39 -22.95 21.25
N TYR A 312 0.73 -23.61 20.13
CA TYR A 312 0.24 -24.94 19.79
C TYR A 312 1.34 -25.78 19.11
N ASN A 313 1.68 -26.90 19.74
CA ASN A 313 2.73 -27.85 19.37
C ASN A 313 2.28 -28.81 18.26
N ASN A 314 2.16 -28.33 17.02
CA ASN A 314 2.25 -29.15 15.79
C ASN A 314 2.39 -28.18 14.61
N GLY A 315 3.59 -27.63 14.45
CA GLY A 315 3.88 -26.71 13.35
C GLY A 315 3.72 -27.44 12.02
N ALA A 316 3.04 -26.78 11.08
CA ALA A 316 2.96 -27.24 9.71
C ALA A 316 4.32 -27.63 9.15
N THR A 317 4.36 -28.69 8.35
CA THR A 317 5.61 -29.34 7.99
C THR A 317 6.49 -28.44 7.15
N LEU A 318 5.92 -27.74 6.16
CA LEU A 318 6.72 -26.91 5.26
C LEU A 318 7.42 -25.76 6.00
N ILE A 319 6.70 -25.06 6.89
CA ILE A 319 7.31 -24.02 7.73
C ILE A 319 8.32 -24.64 8.71
N SER A 320 8.03 -25.78 9.32
CA SER A 320 8.98 -26.47 10.21
C SER A 320 10.28 -26.82 9.49
N GLN A 321 10.20 -27.29 8.26
CA GLN A 321 11.37 -27.52 7.42
C GLN A 321 12.08 -26.20 7.08
N CYS A 322 11.36 -25.13 6.73
CA CYS A 322 11.96 -23.82 6.52
C CYS A 322 12.74 -23.32 7.73
N LEU A 323 12.18 -23.44 8.95
CA LEU A 323 12.84 -22.99 10.17
C LEU A 323 14.09 -23.81 10.53
N ASN A 324 14.18 -25.06 10.06
CA ASN A 324 15.34 -25.93 10.22
C ASN A 324 16.40 -25.75 9.10
N ASP A 325 16.09 -25.05 8.02
CA ASP A 325 17.05 -24.70 6.97
C ASP A 325 17.63 -23.30 7.22
N THR A 326 18.96 -23.15 7.18
CA THR A 326 19.62 -21.88 7.53
C THR A 326 19.26 -20.73 6.57
N GLN A 327 19.10 -21.00 5.27
CA GLN A 327 18.77 -19.97 4.29
C GLN A 327 17.29 -19.56 4.42
N CYS A 328 16.41 -20.55 4.59
CA CYS A 328 14.98 -20.27 4.76
C CYS A 328 14.67 -19.59 6.10
N LEU A 329 15.34 -19.98 7.19
CA LEU A 329 15.23 -19.28 8.47
C LEU A 329 15.65 -17.81 8.36
N ALA A 330 16.72 -17.50 7.60
CA ALA A 330 17.12 -16.13 7.34
C ALA A 330 16.04 -15.35 6.57
N LEU A 331 15.44 -15.98 5.55
CA LEU A 331 14.34 -15.41 4.78
C LEU A 331 13.10 -15.15 5.64
N TYR A 332 12.68 -16.13 6.45
CA TYR A 332 11.57 -16.02 7.39
C TYR A 332 11.78 -14.91 8.43
N ARG A 333 13.00 -14.75 8.95
CA ARG A 333 13.34 -13.64 9.85
C ARG A 333 13.16 -12.29 9.18
N GLN A 334 13.54 -12.14 7.90
CA GLN A 334 13.29 -10.91 7.15
C GLN A 334 11.81 -10.70 6.83
N ALA A 335 11.05 -11.78 6.64
CA ALA A 335 9.60 -11.71 6.53
C ALA A 335 8.94 -11.18 7.82
N LEU A 336 9.34 -11.69 9.00
CA LEU A 336 8.92 -11.15 10.31
C LEU A 336 9.23 -9.67 10.45
N VAL A 337 10.44 -9.25 10.08
CA VAL A 337 10.85 -7.83 10.07
C VAL A 337 9.89 -6.99 9.21
N LYS A 338 9.61 -7.44 7.98
CA LYS A 338 8.72 -6.73 7.06
C LYS A 338 7.29 -6.62 7.61
N VAL A 339 6.76 -7.72 8.16
CA VAL A 339 5.41 -7.76 8.74
C VAL A 339 5.28 -6.83 9.93
N ILE A 340 6.22 -6.89 10.87
CA ILE A 340 6.16 -6.10 12.11
C ILE A 340 6.31 -4.60 11.81
N HIS A 341 7.25 -4.20 10.94
CA HIS A 341 7.37 -2.79 10.53
C HIS A 341 6.12 -2.31 9.79
N SER A 342 5.60 -3.11 8.85
CA SER A 342 4.38 -2.74 8.11
C SER A 342 3.18 -2.57 9.06
N ALA A 343 3.02 -3.45 10.05
CA ALA A 343 1.99 -3.32 11.07
C ALA A 343 2.14 -2.02 11.90
N SER A 344 3.38 -1.62 12.22
CA SER A 344 3.67 -0.37 12.94
C SER A 344 3.34 0.88 12.13
N GLU A 345 3.47 0.82 10.81
CA GLU A 345 3.22 1.94 9.89
C GLU A 345 1.74 2.06 9.48
N LEU A 346 1.01 0.95 9.41
CA LEU A 346 -0.39 0.91 8.96
C LEU A 346 -1.39 1.55 9.92
N ASN A 347 -1.01 1.78 11.19
CA ASN A 347 -1.90 2.27 12.24
C ASN A 347 -3.20 1.45 12.36
N LEU A 348 -3.06 0.12 12.43
CA LEU A 348 -4.18 -0.82 12.50
C LEU A 348 -5.13 -0.57 13.68
N VAL A 349 -4.64 0.00 14.78
CA VAL A 349 -5.47 0.42 15.94
C VAL A 349 -6.44 1.52 15.54
N GLN A 350 -6.01 2.51 14.74
CA GLN A 350 -6.90 3.55 14.25
C GLN A 350 -7.86 3.01 13.19
N MET A 351 -7.40 2.13 12.30
CA MET A 351 -8.29 1.45 11.35
C MET A 351 -9.40 0.69 12.08
N ASN A 352 -9.06 -0.07 13.13
CA ASN A 352 -10.04 -0.75 13.96
C ASN A 352 -11.11 0.23 14.49
N ARG A 353 -10.72 1.38 15.05
CA ARG A 353 -11.68 2.40 15.52
C ARG A 353 -12.58 2.91 14.40
N ASN A 354 -12.00 3.23 13.24
CA ASN A 354 -12.73 3.77 12.10
C ASN A 354 -13.75 2.75 11.56
N VAL A 355 -13.32 1.50 11.36
CA VAL A 355 -14.21 0.42 10.89
C VAL A 355 -15.26 0.09 11.93
N SER A 356 -14.90 -0.03 13.22
CA SER A 356 -15.84 -0.24 14.32
C SER A 356 -16.94 0.84 14.34
N ALA A 357 -16.57 2.11 14.18
CA ALA A 357 -17.54 3.20 14.10
C ALA A 357 -18.44 3.11 12.87
N ALA A 358 -17.89 2.75 11.70
CA ALA A 358 -18.65 2.59 10.47
C ALA A 358 -19.70 1.47 10.54
N ILE A 359 -19.40 0.38 11.24
CA ILE A 359 -20.30 -0.79 11.32
C ILE A 359 -21.21 -0.79 12.56
N ASP A 360 -20.96 0.04 13.57
CA ASP A 360 -21.61 -0.05 14.90
C ASP A 360 -23.14 -0.08 14.82
N SER A 361 -23.74 0.81 14.04
CA SER A 361 -25.20 0.88 13.88
C SER A 361 -25.77 -0.42 13.30
N ALA A 362 -25.18 -0.92 12.22
CA ALA A 362 -25.63 -2.15 11.56
C ALA A 362 -25.38 -3.39 12.42
N LEU A 363 -24.23 -3.45 13.12
CA LEU A 363 -23.89 -4.56 14.02
C LEU A 363 -24.82 -4.61 15.23
N ARG A 364 -25.16 -3.48 15.83
CA ARG A 364 -26.10 -3.42 16.96
C ARG A 364 -27.52 -3.79 16.55
N ALA A 365 -27.95 -3.39 15.35
CA ALA A 365 -29.25 -3.70 14.78
C ALA A 365 -29.40 -5.16 14.29
N ASP A 366 -28.28 -5.89 14.14
CA ASP A 366 -28.28 -7.30 13.77
C ASP A 366 -28.94 -8.15 14.86
N THR A 367 -30.13 -8.70 14.61
CA THR A 367 -30.85 -9.57 15.55
C THR A 367 -30.47 -11.04 15.42
N ARG A 368 -29.63 -11.42 14.45
CA ARG A 368 -29.21 -12.79 14.19
C ARG A 368 -27.78 -13.09 14.67
N LYS A 369 -26.99 -12.07 15.04
CA LYS A 369 -25.69 -12.29 15.70
C LYS A 369 -25.85 -13.12 16.98
N GLU A 370 -24.84 -13.91 17.30
CA GLU A 370 -24.90 -14.89 18.39
C GLU A 370 -24.18 -14.43 19.66
N PHE A 371 -23.82 -13.16 19.71
CA PHE A 371 -23.22 -12.48 20.84
C PHE A 371 -23.96 -11.18 21.17
N GLY A 372 -23.90 -10.76 22.43
CA GLY A 372 -24.60 -9.58 22.93
C GLY A 372 -23.96 -8.27 22.50
N ASN A 373 -24.76 -7.20 22.44
CA ASN A 373 -24.25 -5.84 22.16
C ASN A 373 -23.18 -5.36 23.17
N GLY A 374 -23.16 -5.92 24.38
CA GLY A 374 -22.15 -5.64 25.40
C GLY A 374 -20.78 -6.24 25.11
N GLU A 375 -20.71 -7.27 24.26
CA GLU A 375 -19.45 -7.97 23.93
C GLU A 375 -18.66 -7.26 22.82
N ILE A 376 -19.34 -6.50 21.95
CA ILE A 376 -18.76 -5.81 20.79
C ILE A 376 -17.54 -4.96 21.18
N SER A 377 -17.73 -4.06 22.15
CA SER A 377 -16.67 -3.14 22.58
C SER A 377 -15.52 -3.87 23.26
N GLY A 378 -15.81 -4.99 23.94
CA GLY A 378 -14.82 -5.87 24.55
C GLY A 378 -13.94 -6.52 23.49
N GLY A 379 -14.55 -7.17 22.49
CA GLY A 379 -13.84 -7.78 21.36
C GLY A 379 -12.97 -6.77 20.62
N GLN A 380 -13.53 -5.63 20.23
CA GLN A 380 -12.79 -4.58 19.51
C GLN A 380 -11.64 -3.99 20.35
N SER A 381 -11.81 -3.83 21.66
CA SER A 381 -10.75 -3.36 22.55
C SER A 381 -9.65 -4.40 22.73
N ALA A 382 -10.02 -5.69 22.85
CA ALA A 382 -9.07 -6.78 22.92
C ALA A 382 -8.19 -6.84 21.68
N SER A 383 -8.77 -6.73 20.47
CA SER A 383 -7.98 -6.72 19.21
C SER A 383 -6.99 -5.55 19.19
N ARG A 384 -7.41 -4.34 19.60
CA ARG A 384 -6.51 -3.16 19.64
C ARG A 384 -5.36 -3.36 20.62
N ASN A 385 -5.64 -3.93 21.78
CA ASN A 385 -4.62 -4.23 22.79
C ASN A 385 -3.64 -5.29 22.29
N PHE A 386 -4.15 -6.36 21.66
CA PHE A 386 -3.33 -7.39 21.04
C PHE A 386 -2.41 -6.78 19.98
N ILE A 387 -2.94 -6.01 19.03
CA ILE A 387 -2.14 -5.34 17.98
C ILE A 387 -1.02 -4.50 18.59
N THR A 388 -1.35 -3.67 19.60
CA THR A 388 -0.38 -2.77 20.24
C THR A 388 0.75 -3.57 20.92
N ASN A 389 0.38 -4.60 21.68
CA ASN A 389 1.33 -5.46 22.38
C ASN A 389 2.21 -6.24 21.39
N GLN A 390 1.60 -6.76 20.32
CA GLN A 390 2.29 -7.56 19.32
C GLN A 390 3.31 -6.73 18.52
N ILE A 391 3.00 -5.47 18.18
CA ILE A 391 3.96 -4.56 17.57
C ILE A 391 5.12 -4.29 18.53
N SER A 392 4.84 -3.95 19.79
CA SER A 392 5.87 -3.65 20.78
C SER A 392 6.82 -4.83 21.04
N SER A 393 6.25 -6.00 21.34
CA SER A 393 7.02 -7.23 21.57
C SER A 393 7.74 -7.71 20.31
N GLY A 394 7.07 -7.61 19.15
CA GLY A 394 7.64 -7.98 17.86
C GLY A 394 8.87 -7.16 17.51
N LEU A 395 8.83 -5.83 17.69
CA LEU A 395 9.97 -4.94 17.43
C LEU A 395 11.19 -5.29 18.30
N GLN A 396 10.97 -5.67 19.56
CA GLN A 396 12.05 -6.14 20.44
C GLN A 396 12.60 -7.50 19.97
N MET A 397 11.72 -8.42 19.57
CA MET A 397 12.08 -9.76 19.11
C MET A 397 12.94 -9.74 17.83
N ILE A 398 12.62 -8.86 16.87
CA ILE A 398 13.33 -8.81 15.57
C ILE A 398 14.64 -8.03 15.62
N ALA A 399 14.85 -7.20 16.63
CA ALA A 399 16.00 -6.29 16.70
C ALA A 399 17.37 -6.96 16.42
N PRO A 400 17.66 -8.20 16.86
CA PRO A 400 18.94 -8.86 16.57
C PRO A 400 19.18 -9.18 15.09
N TYR A 401 18.13 -9.30 14.27
CA TYR A 401 18.20 -9.70 12.86
C TYR A 401 17.48 -8.75 11.89
N ASP A 402 17.10 -7.56 12.34
CA ASP A 402 16.49 -6.52 11.51
C ASP A 402 17.52 -5.85 10.58
N ALA A 403 17.46 -6.19 9.29
CA ALA A 403 18.30 -5.63 8.24
C ALA A 403 17.80 -4.27 7.70
N THR A 404 16.79 -3.67 8.33
CA THR A 404 16.23 -2.40 7.88
C THR A 404 17.23 -1.28 8.15
N LEU A 405 17.54 -0.50 7.11
CA LEU A 405 18.39 0.68 7.24
C LEU A 405 17.69 1.70 8.15
N LYS A 406 18.34 2.09 9.25
CA LYS A 406 17.80 3.02 10.24
C LYS A 406 18.19 4.46 9.90
N THR A 407 19.47 4.68 9.65
CA THR A 407 20.05 5.99 9.31
C THR A 407 21.10 5.86 8.22
N PHE A 408 21.36 6.94 7.51
CA PHE A 408 22.48 7.05 6.56
C PHE A 408 23.26 8.35 6.77
N THR A 409 24.51 8.37 6.29
CA THR A 409 25.42 9.51 6.45
C THR A 409 26.55 9.49 5.42
N ALA A 410 27.31 10.56 5.36
CA ALA A 410 28.55 10.69 4.60
C ALA A 410 29.61 11.33 5.48
N GLU A 411 30.90 11.09 5.18
CA GLU A 411 32.00 11.67 5.94
C GLU A 411 31.89 13.21 6.01
N GLY A 412 31.96 13.77 7.21
CA GLY A 412 31.83 15.20 7.46
C GLY A 412 30.39 15.72 7.52
N PHE A 413 29.38 14.85 7.48
CA PHE A 413 27.96 15.22 7.57
C PHE A 413 27.22 14.51 8.72
N GLU A 414 26.05 15.02 9.07
CA GLU A 414 25.20 14.44 10.11
C GLU A 414 24.60 13.09 9.68
N GLN A 415 24.22 12.27 10.66
CA GLN A 415 23.39 11.09 10.42
C GLN A 415 21.93 11.54 10.27
N VAL A 416 21.27 11.08 9.21
CA VAL A 416 19.86 11.37 8.95
C VAL A 416 19.05 10.09 8.88
N ALA A 417 17.75 10.16 9.22
CA ALA A 417 16.87 9.00 9.05
C ALA A 417 16.68 8.72 7.55
N VAL A 418 16.44 7.45 7.20
CA VAL A 418 16.28 7.03 5.79
C VAL A 418 15.16 7.76 5.05
N LYS A 419 14.11 8.19 5.76
CA LYS A 419 13.02 8.99 5.20
C LYS A 419 13.40 10.44 4.88
N ASP A 420 14.46 10.95 5.49
CA ASP A 420 14.90 12.33 5.37
C ASP A 420 15.93 12.49 4.23
N THR A 421 16.35 13.73 3.98
CA THR A 421 17.27 14.06 2.88
C THR A 421 18.55 14.68 3.42
N LEU A 422 19.70 14.12 3.04
CA LEU A 422 20.99 14.70 3.33
C LEU A 422 21.27 15.83 2.33
N THR A 423 21.54 17.04 2.81
CA THR A 423 21.88 18.19 1.94
C THR A 423 23.38 18.47 2.00
N VAL A 424 24.03 18.56 0.84
CA VAL A 424 25.48 18.82 0.73
C VAL A 424 25.80 20.10 -0.04
N PRO A 425 26.93 20.77 0.27
CA PRO A 425 27.39 21.97 -0.44
C PRO A 425 27.57 21.76 -1.95
N TYR A 426 27.51 22.85 -2.72
CA TYR A 426 27.69 22.79 -4.17
C TYR A 426 29.09 22.31 -4.58
N VAL A 427 30.11 22.49 -3.73
CA VAL A 427 31.48 22.02 -3.98
C VAL A 427 31.63 20.50 -3.90
N THR A 428 30.68 19.80 -3.27
CA THR A 428 30.70 18.35 -3.11
C THR A 428 30.35 17.67 -4.44
N SER A 429 31.36 17.50 -5.30
CA SER A 429 31.22 16.81 -6.60
C SER A 429 31.27 15.29 -6.48
N SER A 430 31.84 14.77 -5.39
CA SER A 430 31.84 13.35 -5.04
C SER A 430 31.44 13.17 -3.58
N ILE A 431 30.87 12.00 -3.26
CA ILE A 431 30.46 11.63 -1.90
C ILE A 431 30.48 10.11 -1.75
N GLN A 432 30.94 9.63 -0.60
CA GLN A 432 30.73 8.26 -0.17
C GLN A 432 29.67 8.25 0.93
N VAL A 433 28.59 7.50 0.71
CA VAL A 433 27.48 7.37 1.65
C VAL A 433 27.52 5.99 2.27
N THR A 434 27.29 5.90 3.58
CA THR A 434 27.10 4.65 4.32
C THR A 434 25.90 4.79 5.27
N GLY A 435 25.63 3.78 6.09
CA GLY A 435 24.56 3.87 7.07
C GLY A 435 24.63 2.86 8.19
N ARG A 436 23.59 2.86 9.01
CA ARG A 436 23.42 1.99 10.17
C ARG A 436 22.06 1.32 10.07
N ALA A 437 22.02 0.00 10.14
CA ALA A 437 20.79 -0.77 10.25
C ALA A 437 20.28 -0.83 11.71
N TYR A 438 19.08 -1.35 11.92
CA TYR A 438 18.57 -1.62 13.26
C TYR A 438 19.39 -2.70 13.99
N SER A 439 19.72 -3.79 13.30
CA SER A 439 20.61 -4.81 13.85
C SER A 439 22.06 -4.32 13.91
N ALA A 440 22.71 -4.54 15.05
CA ALA A 440 24.15 -4.33 15.20
C ALA A 440 25.00 -5.36 14.44
N ASN A 441 24.40 -6.49 14.02
CA ASN A 441 25.08 -7.55 13.27
C ASN A 441 25.03 -7.33 11.76
N ALA A 442 24.30 -6.31 11.30
CA ALA A 442 24.20 -5.98 9.88
C ALA A 442 25.34 -5.04 9.46
N THR A 443 25.86 -5.27 8.25
CA THR A 443 26.86 -4.39 7.62
C THR A 443 26.21 -3.62 6.47
N VAL A 444 26.66 -2.39 6.21
CA VAL A 444 26.16 -1.57 5.10
C VAL A 444 27.30 -1.37 4.12
N THR A 445 27.10 -1.78 2.88
CA THR A 445 28.06 -1.52 1.79
C THR A 445 28.03 -0.04 1.45
N PRO A 446 29.14 0.70 1.61
CA PRO A 446 29.19 2.11 1.25
C PRO A 446 29.01 2.30 -0.26
N THR A 447 28.30 3.34 -0.64
CA THR A 447 28.07 3.72 -2.04
C THR A 447 28.83 5.00 -2.35
N GLU A 448 29.77 4.91 -3.29
CA GLU A 448 30.53 6.04 -3.78
C GLU A 448 29.90 6.62 -5.04
N VAL A 449 29.76 7.95 -5.07
CA VAL A 449 29.31 8.71 -6.23
C VAL A 449 30.40 9.70 -6.59
N THR A 450 31.05 9.51 -7.73
CA THR A 450 32.16 10.36 -8.19
C THR A 450 31.71 11.59 -8.99
N ALA A 451 30.43 11.62 -9.42
CA ALA A 451 29.83 12.71 -10.19
C ALA A 451 28.42 13.07 -9.65
N LEU A 452 28.36 13.61 -8.43
CA LEU A 452 27.11 13.99 -7.77
C LEU A 452 26.44 15.16 -8.52
N LYS A 453 25.21 14.97 -9.01
CA LYS A 453 24.50 15.99 -9.79
C LYS A 453 24.01 17.11 -8.88
N VAL A 454 23.97 18.34 -9.37
CA VAL A 454 23.24 19.42 -8.70
C VAL A 454 21.76 19.05 -8.62
N GLY A 455 21.13 19.27 -7.46
CA GLY A 455 19.76 18.86 -7.17
C GLY A 455 19.68 17.49 -6.48
N LEU A 456 18.54 16.83 -6.62
CA LEU A 456 18.25 15.54 -5.98
C LEU A 456 19.02 14.40 -6.66
N ASN A 457 19.73 13.61 -5.85
CA ASN A 457 20.34 12.35 -6.21
C ASN A 457 19.70 11.26 -5.36
N GLN A 458 19.24 10.19 -5.99
CA GLN A 458 18.75 8.99 -5.31
C GLN A 458 19.86 7.95 -5.36
N LEU A 459 20.36 7.57 -4.18
CA LEU A 459 21.47 6.63 -4.03
C LEU A 459 20.96 5.34 -3.41
N GLN A 460 21.51 4.22 -3.84
CA GLN A 460 21.19 2.91 -3.30
C GLN A 460 22.25 2.53 -2.26
N LEU A 461 21.82 2.08 -1.08
CA LEU A 461 22.67 1.45 -0.08
C LEU A 461 22.23 0.00 0.09
N THR A 462 23.20 -0.92 0.17
CA THR A 462 22.91 -2.34 0.41
C THR A 462 23.26 -2.69 1.86
N VAL A 463 22.27 -3.17 2.61
CA VAL A 463 22.45 -3.73 3.96
C VAL A 463 22.57 -5.24 3.84
N HIS A 464 23.57 -5.82 4.50
CA HIS A 464 23.83 -7.25 4.55
C HIS A 464 23.62 -7.76 5.98
N ILE A 465 22.97 -8.91 6.13
CA ILE A 465 22.90 -9.63 7.41
C ILE A 465 22.95 -11.14 7.16
N GLY A 466 23.99 -11.81 7.69
CA GLY A 466 24.26 -13.20 7.31
C GLY A 466 24.40 -13.34 5.78
N ALA A 467 23.60 -14.23 5.17
CA ALA A 467 23.55 -14.43 3.72
C ALA A 467 22.54 -13.51 3.00
N ALA A 468 21.71 -12.78 3.73
CA ALA A 468 20.68 -11.91 3.14
C ALA A 468 21.25 -10.51 2.83
N SER A 469 20.74 -9.89 1.76
CA SER A 469 21.03 -8.49 1.44
C SER A 469 19.77 -7.75 1.00
N LYS A 470 19.67 -6.47 1.33
CA LYS A 470 18.53 -5.62 0.96
C LYS A 470 18.99 -4.23 0.57
N ASN A 471 18.40 -3.72 -0.51
CA ASN A 471 18.70 -2.40 -1.02
C ASN A 471 17.73 -1.34 -0.48
N PHE A 472 18.27 -0.18 -0.14
CA PHE A 472 17.53 0.98 0.35
C PHE A 472 17.86 2.21 -0.49
N GLN A 473 16.84 2.96 -0.90
CA GLN A 473 17.02 4.25 -1.57
C GLN A 473 17.14 5.36 -0.53
N VAL A 474 18.20 6.16 -0.62
CA VAL A 474 18.42 7.34 0.20
C VAL A 474 18.55 8.59 -0.68
N LYS A 475 18.22 9.76 -0.11
CA LYS A 475 18.16 11.02 -0.85
C LYS A 475 19.31 11.93 -0.45
N VAL A 476 20.12 12.34 -1.43
CA VAL A 476 21.17 13.36 -1.26
C VAL A 476 20.88 14.52 -2.20
N VAL A 477 20.74 15.72 -1.65
CA VAL A 477 20.59 16.95 -2.45
C VAL A 477 21.90 17.71 -2.46
N ARG A 478 22.52 17.83 -3.64
CA ARG A 478 23.68 18.73 -3.84
C ARG A 478 23.17 20.11 -4.20
N ARG A 479 23.57 21.13 -3.45
CA ARG A 479 23.24 22.53 -3.78
C ARG A 479 23.83 22.93 -5.13
N GLY A 480 23.14 23.79 -5.88
CA GLY A 480 23.65 24.34 -7.14
C GLY A 480 24.47 25.61 -6.93
N LEU A 481 25.41 25.89 -7.83
CA LEU A 481 26.04 27.20 -7.93
C LEU A 481 25.16 28.13 -8.78
N TYR A 482 24.69 29.23 -8.21
CA TYR A 482 23.83 30.17 -8.93
C TYR A 482 24.64 31.34 -9.51
N THR A 483 24.78 31.43 -10.83
CA THR A 483 25.56 32.50 -11.48
C THR A 483 24.65 33.51 -12.18
N LYS A 484 24.84 34.82 -11.93
CA LYS A 484 24.13 35.91 -12.62
C LYS A 484 25.08 37.05 -13.00
N THR A 485 24.79 37.71 -14.13
CA THR A 485 25.57 38.83 -14.65
C THR A 485 24.69 40.06 -14.79
N ALA A 486 25.18 41.22 -14.36
CA ALA A 486 24.58 42.52 -14.67
C ALA A 486 25.62 43.46 -15.31
N ASN A 487 25.18 44.25 -16.28
CA ASN A 487 25.98 45.34 -16.81
C ASN A 487 25.65 46.61 -16.03
N VAL A 488 26.64 47.22 -15.37
CA VAL A 488 26.44 48.43 -14.55
C VAL A 488 27.19 49.58 -15.21
N VAL A 489 26.42 50.55 -15.70
CA VAL A 489 26.95 51.72 -16.42
C VAL A 489 27.06 52.90 -15.48
N PHE A 490 28.25 53.48 -15.38
CA PHE A 490 28.51 54.67 -14.59
C PHE A 490 28.59 55.91 -15.47
N ALA A 491 28.26 57.07 -14.90
CA ALA A 491 28.55 58.34 -15.56
C ALA A 491 30.07 58.50 -15.79
N THR A 492 30.44 59.17 -16.89
CA THR A 492 31.82 59.35 -17.32
C THR A 492 32.68 59.95 -16.22
N GLY A 493 33.79 59.28 -15.87
CA GLY A 493 34.74 59.73 -14.85
C GLY A 493 34.21 59.70 -13.40
N LYS A 494 32.95 59.31 -13.15
CA LYS A 494 32.37 59.27 -11.80
C LYS A 494 32.49 57.88 -11.18
N SER A 495 32.66 57.84 -9.86
CA SER A 495 32.67 56.63 -9.03
C SER A 495 31.31 56.29 -8.43
N ALA A 496 30.43 57.28 -8.23
CA ALA A 496 29.12 57.10 -7.63
C ALA A 496 28.13 56.37 -8.55
N LEU A 497 27.30 55.50 -7.97
CA LEU A 497 26.19 54.84 -8.65
C LEU A 497 25.09 55.87 -8.94
N ASN A 498 24.73 56.03 -10.22
CA ASN A 498 23.53 56.79 -10.60
C ASN A 498 22.26 55.93 -10.44
N SER A 499 21.09 56.52 -10.67
CA SER A 499 19.79 55.83 -10.54
C SER A 499 19.69 54.57 -11.43
N VAL A 500 20.22 54.62 -12.64
CA VAL A 500 20.23 53.50 -13.60
C VAL A 500 21.13 52.36 -13.11
N ALA A 501 22.34 52.67 -12.68
CA ALA A 501 23.29 51.72 -12.10
C ALA A 501 22.73 51.07 -10.83
N MET A 502 22.11 51.87 -9.96
CA MET A 502 21.48 51.39 -8.73
C MET A 502 20.32 50.43 -9.03
N LYS A 503 19.52 50.69 -10.07
CA LYS A 503 18.44 49.79 -10.49
C LYS A 503 18.97 48.43 -10.95
N ALA A 504 20.06 48.42 -11.73
CA ALA A 504 20.72 47.18 -12.17
C ALA A 504 21.28 46.37 -10.99
N VAL A 505 21.92 47.04 -10.02
CA VAL A 505 22.44 46.39 -8.80
C VAL A 505 21.30 45.83 -7.94
N LYS A 506 20.19 46.57 -7.78
CA LYS A 506 19.01 46.10 -7.04
C LYS A 506 18.33 44.90 -7.71
N ALA A 507 18.20 44.90 -9.04
CA ALA A 507 17.64 43.76 -9.77
C ALA A 507 18.51 42.51 -9.65
N LEU A 508 19.84 42.68 -9.70
CA LEU A 508 20.80 41.60 -9.47
C LEU A 508 20.67 41.05 -8.04
N ALA A 509 20.57 41.93 -7.03
CA ALA A 509 20.36 41.54 -5.65
C ALA A 509 19.03 40.81 -5.42
N ALA A 510 17.95 41.24 -6.07
CA ALA A 510 16.66 40.55 -6.00
C ALA A 510 16.72 39.15 -6.62
N SER A 511 17.43 38.98 -7.74
CA SER A 511 17.60 37.67 -8.39
C SER A 511 18.43 36.68 -7.58
N ALA A 512 19.23 37.17 -6.64
CA ALA A 512 20.05 36.38 -5.74
C ALA A 512 19.31 35.88 -4.48
N LYS A 513 18.03 36.23 -4.31
CA LYS A 513 17.27 35.96 -3.07
C LYS A 513 17.07 34.47 -2.76
N ASP A 514 17.08 33.62 -3.79
CA ASP A 514 16.77 32.18 -3.66
C ASP A 514 17.99 31.25 -3.91
N GLY A 515 19.17 31.82 -4.21
CA GLY A 515 20.38 31.06 -4.50
C GLY A 515 21.34 31.02 -3.31
N GLN A 516 21.75 29.83 -2.88
CA GLN A 516 22.86 29.68 -1.93
C GLN A 516 24.16 29.48 -2.71
N ASN A 517 25.23 30.20 -2.36
CA ASN A 517 26.47 30.30 -3.14
C ASN A 517 26.24 30.85 -4.55
N ALA A 518 26.32 32.18 -4.68
CA ALA A 518 26.10 32.83 -5.96
C ALA A 518 27.29 33.67 -6.42
N VAL A 519 27.44 33.75 -7.74
CA VAL A 519 28.49 34.52 -8.41
C VAL A 519 27.83 35.66 -9.18
N LEU A 520 28.08 36.90 -8.76
CA LEU A 520 27.63 38.09 -9.49
C LEU A 520 28.78 38.62 -10.34
N THR A 521 28.59 38.61 -11.66
CA THR A 521 29.51 39.32 -12.56
C THR A 521 28.99 40.71 -12.87
N VAL A 522 29.77 41.74 -12.54
CA VAL A 522 29.50 43.13 -12.95
C VAL A 522 30.51 43.57 -13.99
N LYS A 523 30.03 43.96 -15.18
CA LYS A 523 30.86 44.51 -16.24
C LYS A 523 30.85 46.03 -16.22
N MET A 524 32.03 46.66 -16.25
CA MET A 524 32.22 48.11 -16.26
C MET A 524 33.12 48.55 -17.42
N GLN A 525 32.78 49.65 -18.09
CA GLN A 525 33.62 50.22 -19.15
C GLN A 525 34.75 51.09 -18.57
N ARG A 526 35.97 50.96 -19.12
CA ARG A 526 37.08 51.90 -18.85
C ARG A 526 36.74 53.28 -19.44
N PRO A 527 36.97 54.39 -18.71
CA PRO A 527 36.87 55.73 -19.30
C PRO A 527 37.93 55.92 -20.40
N ALA A 528 37.51 56.51 -21.53
CA ALA A 528 38.42 56.92 -22.59
C ALA A 528 39.48 57.91 -22.06
N ASN A 529 40.69 57.87 -22.62
CA ASN A 529 41.77 58.84 -22.36
C ASN A 529 42.28 58.91 -20.90
N MET A 530 42.11 57.85 -20.12
CA MET A 530 42.63 57.76 -18.75
C MET A 530 43.82 56.81 -18.65
N THR A 531 44.86 57.17 -17.89
CA THR A 531 46.02 56.30 -17.64
C THR A 531 45.60 55.00 -16.94
N SER A 532 46.36 53.91 -17.12
CA SER A 532 46.02 52.61 -16.53
C SER A 532 45.94 52.66 -14.99
N LYS A 533 46.81 53.46 -14.35
CA LYS A 533 46.80 53.68 -12.89
C LYS A 533 45.52 54.38 -12.42
N ASN A 534 45.10 55.45 -13.11
CA ASN A 534 43.91 56.21 -12.74
C ASN A 534 42.62 55.42 -13.05
N ALA A 535 42.60 54.68 -14.16
CA ALA A 535 41.50 53.79 -14.51
C ALA A 535 41.30 52.68 -13.46
N ALA A 536 42.39 52.06 -13.00
CA ALA A 536 42.34 51.06 -11.93
C ALA A 536 41.83 51.65 -10.60
N SER A 537 42.28 52.85 -10.23
CA SER A 537 41.82 53.54 -9.02
C SER A 537 40.32 53.85 -9.08
N LEU A 538 39.83 54.38 -10.22
CA LEU A 538 38.41 54.65 -10.43
C LEU A 538 37.54 53.38 -10.38
N LEU A 539 38.02 52.27 -10.96
CA LEU A 539 37.29 51.01 -10.95
C LEU A 539 37.18 50.42 -9.52
N ARG A 540 38.23 50.55 -8.70
CA ARG A 540 38.16 50.19 -7.27
C ARG A 540 37.17 51.07 -6.49
N ALA A 541 37.11 52.37 -6.78
CA ALA A 541 36.13 53.27 -6.16
C ALA A 541 34.68 52.92 -6.55
N ARG A 542 34.44 52.54 -7.81
CA ARG A 542 33.13 52.05 -8.28
C ARG A 542 32.73 50.73 -7.62
N TYR A 543 33.69 49.83 -7.45
CA TYR A 543 33.51 48.58 -6.72
C TYR A 543 33.00 48.83 -5.30
N ALA A 544 33.64 49.75 -4.55
CA ALA A 544 33.22 50.06 -3.18
C ALA A 544 31.74 50.47 -3.11
N GLY A 545 31.29 51.29 -4.07
CA GLY A 545 29.88 51.68 -4.18
C GLY A 545 28.92 50.50 -4.47
N ILE A 546 29.30 49.59 -5.37
CA ILE A 546 28.51 48.37 -5.65
C ILE A 546 28.47 47.46 -4.41
N GLN A 547 29.60 47.26 -3.75
CA GLN A 547 29.69 46.44 -2.55
C GLN A 547 28.81 46.99 -1.43
N THR A 548 28.86 48.29 -1.15
CA THR A 548 27.97 48.94 -0.17
C THR A 548 26.50 48.74 -0.54
N ALA A 549 26.13 48.92 -1.82
CA ALA A 549 24.75 48.73 -2.26
C ALA A 549 24.27 47.28 -2.12
N LEU A 550 25.12 46.28 -2.39
CA LEU A 550 24.81 44.86 -2.19
C LEU A 550 24.71 44.51 -0.69
N ASN A 551 25.64 44.98 0.14
CA ASN A 551 25.60 44.80 1.59
C ASN A 551 24.30 45.38 2.18
N ASN A 552 23.89 46.57 1.74
CA ASN A 552 22.63 47.20 2.16
C ASN A 552 21.39 46.41 1.70
N ALA A 553 21.51 45.63 0.62
CA ALA A 553 20.48 44.70 0.17
C ALA A 553 20.56 43.33 0.91
N GLY A 554 21.45 43.20 1.90
CA GLY A 554 21.65 41.99 2.69
C GLY A 554 22.45 40.91 1.98
N ILE A 555 23.31 41.29 1.03
CA ILE A 555 24.22 40.39 0.29
C ILE A 555 25.66 40.69 0.71
N THR A 556 26.26 39.79 1.49
CA THR A 556 27.64 39.95 1.99
C THR A 556 28.61 39.09 1.16
N PRO A 557 29.61 39.68 0.48
CA PRO A 557 30.61 38.92 -0.26
C PRO A 557 31.44 38.01 0.66
N THR A 558 31.63 36.76 0.26
CA THR A 558 32.57 35.82 0.89
C THR A 558 33.92 35.80 0.18
N ALA A 559 33.95 36.12 -1.11
CA ALA A 559 35.18 36.35 -1.86
C ALA A 559 34.95 37.32 -3.02
N VAL A 560 35.96 38.12 -3.35
CA VAL A 560 35.90 39.07 -4.46
C VAL A 560 37.10 38.87 -5.36
N THR A 561 36.85 38.61 -6.64
CA THR A 561 37.89 38.49 -7.66
C THR A 561 37.75 39.62 -8.67
N LEU A 562 38.83 40.35 -8.90
CA LEU A 562 38.87 41.49 -9.80
C LEU A 562 39.73 41.15 -11.02
N VAL A 563 39.09 40.91 -12.17
CA VAL A 563 39.78 40.55 -13.42
C VAL A 563 39.60 41.65 -14.45
N ILE A 564 40.72 42.21 -14.91
CA ILE A 564 40.74 43.22 -15.97
C ILE A 564 41.07 42.52 -17.29
N THR A 565 40.11 42.43 -18.20
CA THR A 565 40.29 41.82 -19.52
C THR A 565 40.01 42.81 -20.65
N THR A 566 40.81 42.73 -21.71
CA THR A 566 40.65 43.55 -22.92
C THR A 566 39.93 42.73 -23.98
N VAL A 567 38.77 43.17 -24.47
CA VAL A 567 38.00 42.45 -25.51
C VAL A 567 37.63 43.41 -26.65
N LYS A 568 38.01 43.08 -27.89
CA LYS A 568 37.59 43.76 -29.14
C LYS A 568 37.58 45.30 -29.11
N GLY A 569 38.67 45.92 -28.66
CA GLY A 569 38.82 47.39 -28.68
C GLY A 569 37.92 48.16 -27.71
N THR A 570 37.08 47.49 -26.91
CA THR A 570 36.31 48.08 -25.81
C THR A 570 36.75 47.44 -24.50
N ASN A 571 37.39 48.20 -23.62
CA ASN A 571 37.89 47.68 -22.35
C ASN A 571 36.72 47.46 -21.36
N THR A 572 36.31 46.20 -21.17
CA THR A 572 35.36 45.79 -20.12
C THR A 572 36.08 45.13 -18.95
N LEU A 573 35.98 45.71 -17.76
CA LEU A 573 36.40 45.04 -16.52
C LEU A 573 35.26 44.14 -16.03
N ALA A 574 35.56 42.87 -15.70
CA ALA A 574 34.62 41.94 -15.10
C ALA A 574 34.95 41.76 -13.61
N LEU A 575 34.05 42.21 -12.74
CA LEU A 575 34.09 41.96 -11.30
C LEU A 575 33.29 40.71 -11.01
N SER A 576 33.88 39.69 -10.38
CA SER A 576 33.15 38.50 -9.94
C SER A 576 33.07 38.48 -8.42
N ILE A 577 31.86 38.56 -7.88
CA ILE A 577 31.60 38.56 -6.44
C ILE A 577 31.02 37.20 -6.08
N LYS A 578 31.74 36.41 -5.28
CA LYS A 578 31.18 35.25 -4.60
C LYS A 578 30.56 35.73 -3.30
N PHE A 579 29.33 35.32 -3.04
CA PHE A 579 28.66 35.58 -1.79
C PHE A 579 27.92 34.34 -1.32
N GLU A 580 27.88 34.18 0.00
CA GLU A 580 27.09 33.19 0.71
C GLU A 580 26.09 33.98 1.52
N ARG A 581 24.84 33.52 1.52
CA ARG A 581 23.78 34.12 2.32
C ARG A 581 23.25 33.07 3.27
#